data_AF-A0A9X8M5A3-F1
#
_entry.id   AF-A0A9X8M5A3-F1
#
_cell.length_a   1.000
_cell.length_b   1.000
_cell.length_c   1.000
_cell.angle_alpha   90.00
_cell.angle_beta   90.00
_cell.angle_gamma   90.00
#
_symmetry.space_group_name_H-M   'P 1'
#
loop_
_entity.id
_entity.type
_entity.pdbx_description
1 polymer ?
#
loop_
_entity_poly.entity_id
_entity_poly.type
_entity_poly.pdbx_seq_one_letter_code
_entity_poly.pdbx_strand_id
1 'polypeptide(L)'
;MKDYPFVMMILIFGLFMTVIGGYYYKQNFSTDSVIQGMTETVRSSAIANADNSSRVQSGELFITKSGFEEDFKKRITSNNLVKISKDAKYEFNYLDNKNGSTKAIRVIVKDGNNTYQATCKVNIAVS
;
A
#
# COMPACT_ATOMS: atom_id res chain seq x y z
N MET A 1 12.96 54.80 3.41
CA MET A 1 13.65 53.50 3.14
C MET A 1 13.74 52.61 4.41
N LYS A 2 12.75 52.65 5.31
CA LYS A 2 12.83 51.95 6.61
C LYS A 2 12.06 50.61 6.61
N ASP A 3 11.15 50.42 5.66
CA ASP A 3 10.31 49.21 5.55
C ASP A 3 10.89 48.15 4.60
N TYR A 4 11.88 48.51 3.76
CA TYR A 4 12.58 47.56 2.89
C TYR A 4 13.16 46.34 3.63
N PRO A 5 13.85 46.48 4.78
CA PRO A 5 14.35 45.30 5.50
C PRO A 5 13.23 44.41 6.03
N PHE A 6 12.09 44.97 6.44
CA PHE A 6 10.94 44.22 6.94
C PHE A 6 10.21 43.47 5.82
N VAL A 7 9.97 44.13 4.68
CA VAL A 7 9.36 43.50 3.49
C VAL A 7 10.27 42.39 2.94
N MET A 8 11.58 42.59 2.95
CA MET A 8 12.55 41.56 2.52
C MET A 8 12.54 40.34 3.45
N MET A 9 12.38 40.55 4.77
CA MET A 9 12.25 39.47 5.75
C MET A 9 10.97 38.64 5.53
N ILE A 10 9.84 39.30 5.26
CA ILE A 10 8.57 38.61 4.94
C ILE A 10 8.70 37.77 3.67
N LEU A 11 9.36 38.30 2.63
CA LEU A 11 9.59 37.57 1.38
C LEU A 11 10.43 36.30 1.60
N ILE A 12 11.51 36.40 2.37
CA ILE A 12 12.37 35.25 2.72
C ILE A 12 11.57 34.22 3.52
N PHE A 13 10.76 34.66 4.49
CA PHE A 13 9.95 33.77 5.31
C PHE A 13 8.85 33.08 4.50
N GLY A 14 8.20 33.78 3.58
CA GLY A 14 7.21 33.21 2.66
C GLY A 14 7.81 32.17 1.72
N LEU A 15 9.01 32.44 1.19
CA LEU A 15 9.74 31.47 0.36
C LEU A 15 10.10 30.20 1.18
N PHE A 16 10.59 30.40 2.40
CA PHE A 16 10.97 29.31 3.30
C PHE A 16 9.77 28.40 3.64
N MET A 17 8.62 28.99 3.97
CA MET A 17 7.36 28.26 4.19
C MET A 17 6.92 27.46 2.96
N THR A 18 7.08 28.02 1.75
CA THR A 18 6.71 27.35 0.50
C THR A 18 7.60 26.14 0.23
N VAL A 19 8.92 26.26 0.47
CA VAL A 19 9.88 25.15 0.29
C VAL A 19 9.62 24.03 1.29
N ILE A 20 9.40 24.36 2.56
CA ILE A 20 9.08 23.36 3.59
C ILE A 20 7.75 22.69 3.28
N GLY A 21 6.70 23.48 2.97
CA GLY A 21 5.40 22.94 2.59
C GLY A 21 5.51 21.96 1.42
N GLY A 22 6.22 22.35 0.35
CA GLY A 22 6.45 21.49 -0.81
C GLY A 22 7.18 20.17 -0.46
N TYR A 23 8.13 20.20 0.46
CA TYR A 23 8.83 19.00 0.93
C TYR A 23 7.90 18.03 1.66
N TYR A 24 7.09 18.53 2.59
CA TYR A 24 6.11 17.71 3.31
C TYR A 24 5.03 17.14 2.39
N TYR A 25 4.52 17.93 1.45
CA TYR A 25 3.56 17.45 0.45
C TYR A 25 4.13 16.31 -0.37
N LYS A 26 5.36 16.45 -0.89
CA LYS A 26 6.02 15.41 -1.69
C LYS A 26 6.23 14.11 -0.91
N GLN A 27 6.57 14.20 0.37
CA GLN A 27 6.73 13.03 1.23
C GLN A 27 5.40 12.29 1.41
N ASN A 28 4.32 13.01 1.72
CA ASN A 28 2.99 12.42 1.89
C ASN A 28 2.47 11.78 0.60
N PHE A 29 2.60 12.46 -0.54
CA PHE A 29 2.20 11.91 -1.84
C PHE A 29 2.95 10.62 -2.20
N SER A 30 4.25 10.55 -1.89
CA SER A 30 5.04 9.35 -2.15
C SER A 30 4.56 8.19 -1.27
N THR A 31 4.28 8.43 0.00
CA THR A 31 3.76 7.39 0.92
C THR A 31 2.37 6.91 0.53
N ASP A 32 1.46 7.83 0.19
CA ASP A 32 0.08 7.48 -0.21
C ASP A 32 0.05 6.67 -1.51
N SER A 33 0.86 7.07 -2.50
CA SER A 33 0.98 6.31 -3.76
C SER A 33 1.48 4.88 -3.56
N VAL A 34 2.41 4.68 -2.61
CA VAL A 34 2.93 3.36 -2.28
C VAL A 34 1.87 2.51 -1.59
N ILE A 35 1.15 3.08 -0.61
CA ILE A 35 0.07 2.35 0.10
C ILE A 35 -1.05 1.97 -0.87
N GLN A 36 -1.41 2.86 -1.79
CA GLN A 36 -2.41 2.57 -2.82
C GLN A 36 -1.95 1.45 -3.76
N GLY A 37 -0.75 1.56 -4.33
CA GLY A 37 -0.19 0.53 -5.23
C GLY A 37 -0.06 -0.82 -4.54
N MET A 38 0.32 -0.83 -3.25
CA MET A 38 0.37 -2.04 -2.45
C MET A 38 -1.03 -2.63 -2.22
N THR A 39 -2.03 -1.81 -1.91
CA THR A 39 -3.42 -2.26 -1.70
C THR A 39 -4.03 -2.84 -2.98
N GLU A 40 -3.82 -2.19 -4.13
CA GLU A 40 -4.25 -2.70 -5.43
C GLU A 40 -3.57 -4.03 -5.77
N THR A 41 -2.28 -4.15 -5.46
CA THR A 41 -1.52 -5.39 -5.66
C THR A 41 -2.06 -6.52 -4.80
N VAL A 42 -2.32 -6.29 -3.50
CA VAL A 42 -2.94 -7.28 -2.61
C VAL A 42 -4.30 -7.71 -3.16
N ARG A 43 -5.16 -6.77 -3.56
CA ARG A 43 -6.49 -7.09 -4.09
C ARG A 43 -6.39 -7.91 -5.39
N SER A 44 -5.53 -7.50 -6.32
CA SER A 44 -5.36 -8.18 -7.60
C SER A 44 -4.83 -9.60 -7.43
N SER A 45 -3.81 -9.80 -6.58
CA SER A 45 -3.30 -11.14 -6.28
C SER A 45 -4.33 -12.02 -5.57
N ALA A 46 -5.13 -11.44 -4.66
CA ALA A 46 -6.18 -12.18 -3.95
C ALA A 46 -7.28 -12.68 -4.91
N ILE A 47 -7.67 -11.86 -5.89
CA ILE A 47 -8.65 -12.24 -6.92
C ILE A 47 -8.07 -13.28 -7.88
N ALA A 48 -6.81 -13.11 -8.30
CA ALA A 48 -6.16 -14.04 -9.23
C ALA A 48 -5.96 -15.44 -8.64
N ASN A 49 -5.79 -15.54 -7.32
CA ASN A 49 -5.58 -16.80 -6.60
C ASN A 49 -6.84 -17.29 -5.87
N ALA A 50 -8.00 -16.74 -6.21
CA ALA A 50 -9.29 -17.19 -5.74
C ALA A 50 -9.57 -18.61 -6.25
N ASP A 51 -9.81 -19.55 -5.33
CA ASP A 51 -10.25 -20.89 -5.68
C ASP A 51 -11.75 -20.88 -5.99
N ASN A 52 -12.06 -20.61 -7.27
CA ASN A 52 -13.42 -20.63 -7.81
C ASN A 52 -14.01 -22.05 -7.92
N SER A 53 -13.23 -23.10 -7.66
CA SER A 53 -13.73 -24.49 -7.64
C SER A 53 -14.34 -24.89 -6.30
N SER A 54 -14.04 -24.14 -5.23
CA SER A 54 -14.78 -24.26 -3.97
C SER A 54 -16.22 -23.79 -4.18
N ARG A 55 -17.22 -24.55 -3.72
CA ARG A 55 -18.64 -24.14 -3.73
C ARG A 55 -18.81 -22.98 -2.74
N VAL A 56 -18.43 -21.78 -3.18
CA VAL A 56 -18.35 -20.57 -2.36
C VAL A 56 -19.74 -20.13 -1.91
N GLN A 57 -19.92 -19.99 -0.59
CA GLN A 57 -21.02 -19.22 -0.02
C GLN A 57 -20.69 -17.73 -0.10
N SER A 58 -21.72 -16.90 -0.18
CA SER A 58 -21.59 -15.45 -0.24
C SER A 58 -20.72 -14.92 0.91
N GLY A 59 -19.65 -14.18 0.61
CA GLY A 59 -18.73 -13.63 1.60
C GLY A 59 -17.54 -14.53 2.00
N GLU A 60 -17.40 -15.74 1.43
CA GLU A 60 -16.28 -16.65 1.69
C GLU A 60 -15.37 -16.75 0.46
N LEU A 61 -14.09 -16.40 0.59
CA LEU A 61 -13.10 -16.64 -0.47
C LEU A 61 -12.02 -17.61 0.00
N PHE A 62 -11.84 -18.70 -0.71
CA PHE A 62 -10.71 -19.59 -0.52
C PHE A 62 -9.57 -19.13 -1.44
N ILE A 63 -8.36 -18.99 -0.89
CA ILE A 63 -7.20 -18.51 -1.64
C ILE A 63 -6.05 -19.46 -1.40
N THR A 64 -5.37 -19.85 -2.47
CA THR A 64 -4.11 -20.58 -2.36
C THR A 64 -3.02 -19.64 -1.86
N LYS A 65 -2.65 -19.76 -0.56
CA LYS A 65 -1.69 -18.85 0.10
C LYS A 65 -0.34 -18.80 -0.62
N SER A 66 0.20 -19.94 -1.04
CA SER A 66 1.47 -20.01 -1.78
C SER A 66 1.41 -19.26 -3.11
N GLY A 67 0.36 -19.48 -3.91
CA GLY A 67 0.14 -18.77 -5.17
C GLY A 67 -0.05 -17.27 -4.97
N PHE A 68 -0.80 -16.87 -3.94
CA PHE A 68 -0.97 -15.48 -3.56
C PHE A 68 0.37 -14.79 -3.25
N GLU A 69 1.24 -15.43 -2.47
CA GLU A 69 2.55 -14.86 -2.09
C GLU A 69 3.47 -14.69 -3.29
N GLU A 70 3.50 -15.67 -4.19
CA GLU A 70 4.29 -15.61 -5.43
C GLU A 70 3.78 -14.51 -6.35
N ASP A 71 2.47 -14.47 -6.61
CA ASP A 71 1.85 -13.46 -7.45
C ASP A 71 2.00 -12.06 -6.85
N PHE A 72 1.86 -11.91 -5.54
CA PHE A 72 2.08 -10.64 -4.85
C PHE A 72 3.51 -10.16 -5.07
N LYS A 73 4.52 -11.02 -4.82
CA LYS A 73 5.94 -10.67 -5.01
C LYS A 73 6.23 -10.28 -6.47
N LYS A 74 5.67 -11.01 -7.43
CA LYS A 74 5.84 -10.71 -8.86
C LYS A 74 5.22 -9.37 -9.23
N ARG A 75 3.98 -9.12 -8.81
CA ARG A 75 3.24 -7.89 -9.15
C ARG A 75 3.80 -6.67 -8.44
N ILE A 76 4.20 -6.78 -7.17
CA ILE A 76 4.75 -5.66 -6.41
C ILE A 76 6.13 -5.25 -6.94
N THR A 77 6.96 -6.21 -7.35
CA THR A 77 8.25 -5.93 -7.99
C THR A 77 8.09 -5.30 -9.37
N SER A 78 6.99 -5.62 -10.08
CA SER A 78 6.67 -5.05 -11.38
C SER A 78 5.93 -3.70 -11.28
N ASN A 79 5.52 -3.29 -10.08
CA ASN A 79 4.71 -2.11 -9.88
C ASN A 79 5.60 -0.85 -9.81
N ASN A 80 5.49 0.01 -10.82
CA ASN A 80 6.25 1.27 -10.88
C ASN A 80 5.92 2.27 -9.76
N LEU A 81 4.79 2.10 -9.07
CA LEU A 81 4.38 2.94 -7.94
C LEU A 81 5.12 2.58 -6.65
N VAL A 82 5.71 1.38 -6.57
CA VAL A 82 6.39 0.92 -5.36
C VAL A 82 7.84 0.58 -5.67
N LYS A 83 8.75 1.49 -5.30
CA LYS A 83 10.19 1.22 -5.34
C LYS A 83 10.60 0.43 -4.10
N ILE A 84 10.44 -0.89 -4.16
CA ILE A 84 10.91 -1.79 -3.10
C ILE A 84 12.38 -2.17 -3.36
N SER A 85 13.25 -2.02 -2.36
CA SER A 85 14.62 -2.54 -2.44
C SER A 85 14.64 -4.07 -2.51
N LYS A 86 15.65 -4.65 -3.16
CA LYS A 86 15.79 -6.12 -3.28
C LYS A 86 15.87 -6.85 -1.93
N ASP A 87 16.30 -6.15 -0.87
CA ASP A 87 16.43 -6.68 0.49
C ASP A 87 15.16 -6.54 1.36
N ALA A 88 14.04 -6.11 0.76
CA ALA A 88 12.82 -5.93 1.51
C ALA A 88 12.25 -7.24 2.06
N LYS A 89 11.81 -7.21 3.31
CA LYS A 89 11.18 -8.36 3.97
C LYS A 89 9.67 -8.29 3.79
N TYR A 90 9.09 -9.39 3.34
CA TYR A 90 7.65 -9.56 3.15
C TYR A 90 7.09 -10.40 4.28
N GLU A 91 6.01 -9.93 4.90
CA GLU A 91 5.28 -10.63 5.95
C GLU A 91 3.80 -10.68 5.57
N PHE A 92 3.26 -11.89 5.52
CA PHE A 92 1.89 -12.16 5.08
C PHE A 92 1.07 -12.71 6.25
N ASN A 93 0.01 -11.98 6.61
CA ASN A 93 -0.89 -12.31 7.70
C ASN A 93 -2.29 -12.56 7.15
N TYR A 94 -2.80 -13.76 7.41
CA TYR A 94 -4.11 -14.20 6.93
C TYR A 94 -5.10 -14.26 8.09
N LEU A 95 -6.28 -13.69 7.89
CA LEU A 95 -7.40 -13.83 8.81
C LEU A 95 -8.39 -14.81 8.19
N ASP A 96 -8.38 -16.04 8.67
CA ASP A 96 -9.25 -17.12 8.20
C ASP A 96 -10.51 -17.23 9.08
N ASN A 97 -11.61 -17.67 8.48
CA ASN A 97 -12.86 -17.98 9.17
C ASN A 97 -12.84 -19.43 9.68
N LYS A 98 -13.78 -19.80 10.56
CA LYS A 98 -13.89 -21.16 11.12
C LYS A 98 -14.06 -22.24 10.04
N ASN A 99 -14.58 -21.87 8.87
CA ASN A 99 -14.80 -22.75 7.72
C ASN A 99 -13.56 -22.89 6.81
N GLY A 100 -12.43 -22.24 7.15
CA GLY A 100 -11.21 -22.25 6.33
C GLY A 100 -11.18 -21.21 5.20
N SER A 101 -12.21 -20.37 5.08
CA SER A 101 -12.26 -19.28 4.12
C SER A 101 -11.45 -18.06 4.58
N THR A 102 -10.78 -17.37 3.67
CA THR A 102 -9.97 -16.18 3.96
C THR A 102 -10.85 -14.93 4.04
N LYS A 103 -10.96 -14.32 5.21
CA LYS A 103 -11.74 -13.09 5.47
C LYS A 103 -10.96 -11.82 5.13
N ALA A 104 -9.67 -11.80 5.46
CA ALA A 104 -8.80 -10.66 5.16
C ALA A 104 -7.36 -11.09 4.98
N ILE A 105 -6.63 -10.36 4.15
CA ILE A 105 -5.20 -10.52 3.94
C ILE A 105 -4.53 -9.22 4.32
N ARG A 106 -3.56 -9.30 5.21
CA ARG A 106 -2.66 -8.19 5.55
C ARG A 106 -1.27 -8.52 5.01
N VAL A 107 -0.70 -7.59 4.27
CA VAL A 107 0.68 -7.68 3.79
C VAL A 107 1.48 -6.54 4.40
N ILE A 108 2.64 -6.87 4.95
CA ILE A 108 3.58 -5.92 5.52
C ILE A 108 4.89 -6.06 4.75
N VAL A 109 5.38 -4.94 4.21
CA VAL A 109 6.64 -4.85 3.49
C VAL A 109 7.57 -3.95 4.31
N LYS A 110 8.67 -4.51 4.77
CA LYS A 110 9.72 -3.79 5.50
C LYS A 110 10.89 -3.54 4.57
N ASP A 111 11.08 -2.29 4.18
CA ASP A 111 12.16 -1.84 3.28
C ASP A 111 13.05 -0.83 4.04
N GLY A 112 14.14 -1.34 4.62
CA GLY A 112 15.04 -0.57 5.48
C GLY A 112 14.30 0.00 6.70
N ASN A 113 14.23 1.33 6.79
CA ASN A 113 13.53 2.04 7.85
C ASN A 113 12.03 2.27 7.56
N ASN A 114 11.57 1.99 6.33
CA ASN A 114 10.17 2.20 5.95
C ASN A 114 9.38 0.89 6.09
N THR A 115 8.23 0.95 6.75
CA THR A 115 7.29 -0.17 6.84
C THR A 115 5.99 0.22 6.15
N TYR A 116 5.67 -0.48 5.07
CA TYR A 116 4.42 -0.32 4.35
C TYR A 116 3.47 -1.45 4.73
N GLN A 117 2.22 -1.10 5.01
CA GLN A 117 1.18 -2.09 5.35
C GLN A 117 -0.03 -1.87 4.47
N ALA A 118 -0.51 -2.94 3.85
CA ALA A 118 -1.79 -2.98 3.17
C ALA A 118 -2.67 -4.07 3.78
N THR A 119 -3.96 -3.78 3.96
CA THR A 119 -4.95 -4.77 4.40
C THR A 119 -6.09 -4.79 3.42
N CYS A 120 -6.33 -5.94 2.80
CA CYS A 120 -7.48 -6.16 1.94
C CYS A 120 -8.50 -7.02 2.69
N LYS A 121 -9.68 -6.46 2.96
CA LYS A 121 -10.85 -7.25 3.35
C LYS A 121 -11.38 -7.92 2.10
N VAL A 122 -11.49 -9.23 2.15
CA VAL A 122 -11.98 -10.02 1.04
C VAL A 122 -13.48 -10.15 1.23
N ASN A 123 -14.25 -9.35 0.49
CA ASN A 123 -15.70 -9.45 0.46
C ASN A 123 -16.12 -9.63 -0.99
N ILE A 124 -16.55 -10.83 -1.35
CA ILE A 124 -17.15 -11.09 -2.65
C ILE A 124 -18.60 -10.64 -2.54
N ALA A 125 -18.89 -9.43 -3.01
CA ALA A 125 -20.27 -9.01 -3.26
C ALA A 125 -20.78 -9.79 -4.47
N VAL A 126 -21.89 -10.51 -4.29
CA VAL A 126 -22.62 -11.13 -5.40
C VAL A 126 -23.24 -10.00 -6.20
N SER A 127 -22.86 -9.87 -7.47
CA SER A 127 -23.62 -9.06 -8.43
C SER A 127 -24.76 -9.88 -9.03
#